data_AF-A0AA85EXT9-F1
#
_entry.id   AF-A0AA85EXT9-F1
#
_cell.length_a   1.000
_cell.length_b   1.000
_cell.length_c   1.000
_cell.angle_alpha   90.00
_cell.angle_beta   90.00
_cell.angle_gamma   90.00
#
_symmetry.space_group_name_H-M   'P 1'
#
loop_
_entity.id
_entity.type
_entity.pdbx_description
1 polymer ?
#
loop_
_entity_poly.entity_id
_entity_poly.type
_entity_poly.pdbx_seq_one_letter_code
_entity_poly.pdbx_strand_id
1 'polypeptide(L)'
;MFCERIGVTMAQTILDPSALDACVRDYLNDHAPRVMAVLEPIIVTITNWCELYGNKSSVELTVADFPAIPDSKTHSVLLQQELYIESSDFQEVAEKGYRRLTPNQPVGLRYAGLVIEFSDLKKVNYNVLDSFIRFLILVTFKFRKTFVF
;
A
#
# COMPACT_ATOMS: atom_id res chain seq x y z
N MET A 1 -29.15 6.38 4.96
CA MET A 1 -28.09 7.39 4.70
C MET A 1 -28.32 8.22 3.43
N PHE A 2 -28.27 7.66 2.21
CA PHE A 2 -28.45 8.46 0.98
C PHE A 2 -29.89 8.96 0.78
N CYS A 3 -30.88 8.05 0.79
CA CYS A 3 -32.30 8.42 0.65
C CYS A 3 -32.77 9.38 1.75
N GLU A 4 -32.22 9.24 2.96
CA GLU A 4 -32.46 10.17 4.08
C GLU A 4 -31.86 11.55 3.81
N ARG A 5 -30.66 11.64 3.22
CA ARG A 5 -30.01 12.91 2.87
C ARG A 5 -30.76 13.68 1.79
N ILE A 6 -31.30 12.99 0.80
CA ILE A 6 -32.05 13.62 -0.30
C ILE A 6 -33.44 14.07 0.18
N GLY A 7 -34.02 13.30 1.11
CA GLY A 7 -35.38 13.50 1.55
C GLY A 7 -36.40 13.11 0.47
N VAL A 8 -37.68 13.19 0.82
CA VAL A 8 -38.78 12.91 -0.11
C VAL A 8 -39.48 14.23 -0.39
N THR A 9 -39.54 14.63 -1.66
CA THR A 9 -40.25 15.83 -2.10
C THR A 9 -41.08 15.51 -3.35
N MET A 10 -42.13 16.29 -3.60
CA MET A 10 -42.94 16.20 -4.83
C MET A 10 -42.28 16.89 -6.02
N ALA A 11 -41.13 17.56 -5.82
CA ALA A 11 -40.44 18.33 -6.84
C ALA A 11 -39.42 17.46 -7.60
N GLN A 12 -39.38 17.61 -8.92
CA GLN A 12 -38.39 16.92 -9.73
C GLN A 12 -37.00 17.52 -9.46
N THR A 13 -36.08 16.69 -8.99
CA THR A 13 -34.70 17.10 -8.66
C THR A 13 -33.72 16.21 -9.43
N ILE A 14 -32.68 16.83 -10.01
CA ILE A 14 -31.55 16.13 -10.59
C ILE A 14 -30.44 16.13 -9.55
N LEU A 15 -29.90 14.95 -9.27
CA LEU A 15 -28.84 14.77 -8.29
C LEU A 15 -27.54 14.46 -9.01
N ASP A 16 -26.46 15.05 -8.49
CA ASP A 16 -25.11 14.69 -8.91
C ASP A 16 -24.81 13.25 -8.44
N PRO A 17 -24.38 12.34 -9.35
CA PRO A 17 -23.93 11.00 -8.98
C PRO A 17 -22.87 10.99 -7.88
N SER A 18 -22.05 12.05 -7.77
CA SER A 18 -21.02 12.17 -6.73
C SER A 18 -21.57 12.11 -5.30
N ALA A 19 -22.83 12.52 -5.09
CA ALA A 19 -23.49 12.47 -3.79
C ALA A 19 -23.73 11.02 -3.33
N LEU A 20 -24.04 10.12 -4.27
CA LEU A 20 -24.18 8.69 -3.98
C LEU A 20 -22.82 8.09 -3.63
N ASP A 21 -21.80 8.38 -4.43
CA ASP A 21 -20.43 7.90 -4.21
C ASP A 21 -19.90 8.32 -2.83
N ALA A 22 -20.16 9.56 -2.42
CA ALA A 22 -19.79 10.05 -1.09
C ALA A 22 -20.45 9.22 0.01
N CYS A 23 -21.77 8.95 -0.10
CA CYS A 23 -22.48 8.15 0.91
C CYS A 23 -21.97 6.70 0.96
N VAL A 24 -21.65 6.11 -0.19
CA VAL A 24 -21.08 4.76 -0.26
C VAL A 24 -19.68 4.73 0.36
N ARG A 25 -18.83 5.72 0.05
CA ARG A 25 -17.48 5.83 0.63
C ARG A 25 -17.51 5.99 2.14
N ASP A 26 -18.39 6.84 2.67
CA ASP A 26 -18.54 7.03 4.12
C ASP A 26 -18.95 5.71 4.79
N TYR A 27 -19.92 5.01 4.22
CA TYR A 27 -20.37 3.71 4.75
C TYR A 27 -19.24 2.66 4.72
N LEU A 28 -18.55 2.53 3.58
CA LEU A 28 -17.46 1.55 3.44
C LEU A 28 -16.25 1.90 4.30
N ASN A 29 -15.99 3.19 4.55
CA ASN A 29 -14.94 3.59 5.48
C ASN A 29 -15.18 3.01 6.88
N ASP A 30 -16.42 2.84 7.32
CA ASP A 30 -16.66 2.33 8.68
C ASP A 30 -16.86 0.81 8.70
N HIS A 31 -17.30 0.20 7.59
CA HIS A 31 -17.74 -1.20 7.56
C HIS A 31 -16.85 -2.15 6.75
N ALA A 32 -16.00 -1.65 5.84
CA ALA A 32 -15.13 -2.50 5.03
C ALA A 32 -13.79 -2.79 5.73
N PRO A 33 -13.38 -4.08 5.83
CA PRO A 33 -12.06 -4.43 6.36
C PRO A 33 -10.96 -3.95 5.41
N ARG A 34 -9.86 -3.44 5.97
CA ARG A 34 -8.71 -2.97 5.20
C ARG A 34 -7.85 -4.17 4.84
N VAL A 35 -7.68 -4.38 3.55
CA VAL A 35 -6.81 -5.40 2.98
C VAL A 35 -5.79 -4.76 2.05
N MET A 36 -4.67 -5.45 1.80
CA MET A 36 -3.67 -5.03 0.83
C MET A 36 -3.86 -5.83 -0.45
N ALA A 37 -3.88 -5.13 -1.59
CA ALA A 37 -3.95 -5.73 -2.90
C ALA A 37 -3.10 -4.92 -3.86
N VAL A 38 -2.30 -5.62 -4.68
CA VAL A 38 -1.48 -5.03 -5.73
C VAL A 38 -2.14 -5.35 -7.06
N LEU A 39 -2.54 -4.32 -7.81
CA LEU A 39 -3.24 -4.48 -9.08
C LEU A 39 -2.28 -4.68 -10.26
N GLU A 40 -1.21 -3.88 -10.28
CA GLU A 40 -0.15 -3.94 -11.28
C GLU A 40 1.16 -4.29 -10.58
N PRO A 41 1.49 -5.59 -10.43
CA PRO A 41 2.58 -6.02 -9.59
C PRO A 41 3.95 -5.82 -10.22
N ILE A 42 4.88 -5.29 -9.43
CA ILE A 42 6.33 -5.36 -9.67
C ILE A 42 6.95 -6.27 -8.59
N ILE A 43 7.81 -7.20 -9.02
CA ILE A 43 8.50 -8.11 -8.11
C ILE A 43 9.68 -7.40 -7.47
N VAL A 44 9.72 -7.46 -6.14
CA VAL A 44 10.74 -6.86 -5.30
C VAL A 44 11.40 -7.93 -4.45
N THR A 45 12.74 -7.94 -4.42
CA THR A 45 13.53 -8.85 -3.60
C THR A 45 14.33 -8.09 -2.55
N ILE A 46 14.16 -8.49 -1.28
CA ILE A 46 14.96 -7.99 -0.16
C ILE A 46 16.31 -8.72 -0.16
N THR A 47 17.40 -7.98 -0.31
CA THR A 47 18.75 -8.56 -0.41
C THR A 47 19.31 -8.98 0.95
N ASN A 48 18.98 -8.27 2.03
CA ASN A 48 19.46 -8.53 3.39
C ASN A 48 18.46 -9.33 4.25
N TRP A 49 17.60 -10.15 3.63
CA TRP A 49 16.57 -10.92 4.34
C TRP A 49 17.16 -11.85 5.41
N CYS A 50 18.20 -12.61 5.05
CA CYS A 50 18.84 -13.57 5.97
C CYS A 50 19.50 -12.88 7.17
N GLU A 51 20.01 -11.65 6.99
CA GLU A 51 20.58 -10.87 8.08
C GLU A 51 19.51 -10.40 9.07
N LEU A 52 18.29 -10.10 8.59
CA LEU A 52 17.19 -9.61 9.41
C LEU A 52 16.40 -10.71 10.12
N TYR A 53 16.16 -11.82 9.42
CA TYR A 53 15.23 -12.85 9.86
C TYR A 53 15.85 -14.26 9.92
N GLY A 54 17.15 -14.40 9.62
CA GLY A 54 17.83 -15.69 9.54
C GLY A 54 17.31 -16.54 8.39
N ASN A 55 17.26 -17.86 8.61
CA ASN A 55 16.77 -18.82 7.62
C ASN A 55 15.23 -18.95 7.57
N LYS A 56 14.49 -17.97 8.09
CA LYS A 56 13.02 -17.99 8.03
C LYS A 56 12.56 -17.75 6.60
N SER A 57 11.62 -18.56 6.12
CA SER A 57 10.98 -18.36 4.81
C SER A 57 9.95 -17.23 4.80
N SER A 58 9.36 -16.92 5.96
CA SER A 58 8.38 -15.85 6.12
C SER A 58 8.31 -15.35 7.57
N VAL A 59 7.70 -14.17 7.74
CA VAL A 59 7.38 -13.55 9.02
C VAL A 59 5.91 -13.18 9.01
N GLU A 60 5.16 -13.59 10.02
CA GLU A 60 3.76 -13.18 10.18
C GLU A 60 3.66 -11.77 10.77
N LEU A 61 2.82 -10.95 10.15
CA LEU A 61 2.47 -9.60 10.57
C LEU A 61 0.98 -9.56 10.93
N THR A 62 0.65 -9.08 12.12
CA THR A 62 -0.73 -8.89 12.54
C THR A 62 -1.22 -7.51 12.08
N VAL A 63 -2.26 -7.49 11.26
CA VAL A 63 -2.84 -6.28 10.68
C VAL A 63 -4.26 -6.08 11.18
N ALA A 64 -4.59 -4.86 11.61
CA ALA A 64 -5.93 -4.48 12.01
C ALA A 64 -6.85 -4.24 10.80
N ASP A 65 -8.02 -4.88 10.80
CA ASP A 65 -9.04 -4.71 9.76
C ASP A 65 -9.61 -3.29 9.76
N PHE A 66 -9.74 -2.66 10.93
CA PHE A 66 -10.32 -1.33 11.08
C PHE A 66 -9.38 -0.43 11.90
N PRO A 67 -8.42 0.26 11.26
CA PRO A 67 -7.41 1.06 11.96
C PRO A 67 -7.95 2.18 12.86
N ALA A 68 -9.18 2.65 12.62
CA ALA A 68 -9.82 3.70 13.41
C ALA A 68 -10.49 3.17 14.69
N ILE A 69 -10.67 1.85 14.81
CA ILE A 69 -11.39 1.21 15.92
C ILE A 69 -10.36 0.49 16.80
N PRO A 70 -10.15 0.94 18.06
CA PRO A 70 -9.37 0.18 19.03
C PRO A 70 -9.98 -1.22 19.20
N ASP A 71 -9.15 -2.26 19.27
CA ASP A 71 -9.57 -3.67 19.40
C ASP A 71 -10.37 -4.23 18.22
N SER A 72 -10.17 -3.69 17.02
CA SER A 72 -10.74 -4.28 15.81
C SER A 72 -10.25 -5.72 15.60
N LYS A 73 -11.02 -6.50 14.84
CA LYS A 73 -10.53 -7.77 14.28
C LYS A 73 -9.20 -7.56 13.56
N THR A 74 -8.37 -8.58 13.61
CA THR A 74 -7.06 -8.61 12.95
C THR A 74 -6.97 -9.81 12.04
N HIS A 75 -6.15 -9.68 11.00
CA HIS A 75 -5.75 -10.78 10.14
C HIS A 75 -4.22 -10.88 10.09
N SER A 76 -3.71 -12.07 9.79
CA SER A 76 -2.27 -12.30 9.61
C SER A 76 -1.90 -12.11 8.14
N VAL A 77 -0.80 -11.40 7.89
CA VAL A 77 -0.19 -11.21 6.57
C VAL A 77 1.23 -11.76 6.62
N LEU A 78 1.65 -12.47 5.58
CA LEU A 78 2.99 -13.02 5.49
C LEU A 78 3.91 -12.02 4.78
N LEU A 79 4.99 -11.65 5.46
CA LEU A 79 6.13 -10.97 4.85
C LEU A 79 7.16 -12.02 4.44
N GLN A 80 7.66 -11.93 3.21
CA GLN A 80 8.65 -12.82 2.63
C GLN A 80 9.80 -12.03 2.02
N GLN A 81 10.88 -12.74 1.64
CA GLN A 81 12.02 -12.13 0.94
C GLN A 81 11.60 -11.50 -0.40
N GLU A 82 10.69 -12.15 -1.10
CA GLU A 82 10.09 -11.67 -2.33
C GLU A 82 8.71 -11.10 -2.02
N LEU A 83 8.45 -9.89 -2.49
CA LEU A 83 7.19 -9.18 -2.28
C LEU A 83 6.78 -8.47 -3.57
N TYR A 84 5.50 -8.14 -3.65
CA TYR A 84 4.96 -7.38 -4.77
C TYR A 84 4.69 -5.97 -4.30
N ILE A 85 5.08 -4.99 -5.11
CA ILE A 85 4.63 -3.59 -4.94
C ILE A 85 3.84 -3.16 -6.16
N GLU A 86 3.03 -2.12 -6.00
CA GLU A 86 2.29 -1.55 -7.11
C GLU A 86 3.22 -0.77 -8.07
N SER A 87 2.98 -0.87 -9.38
CA SER A 87 3.89 -0.29 -10.37
C SER A 87 4.00 1.23 -10.27
N SER A 88 2.94 1.93 -9.84
CA SER A 88 2.97 3.37 -9.64
C SER A 88 3.70 3.76 -8.34
N ASP A 89 4.01 2.79 -7.47
CA ASP A 89 4.75 2.99 -6.23
C ASP A 89 6.27 3.06 -6.41
N PHE A 90 6.78 2.78 -7.61
CA PHE A 90 8.18 2.96 -7.99
C PHE A 90 8.35 3.89 -9.21
N GLN A 91 9.29 4.84 -9.11
CA GLN A 91 9.72 5.67 -10.24
C GLN A 91 11.25 5.86 -10.24
N GLU A 92 11.88 5.63 -11.40
CA GLU A 92 13.31 5.90 -11.60
C GLU A 92 13.60 7.41 -11.58
N VAL A 93 12.77 8.19 -12.27
CA VAL A 93 12.85 9.65 -12.34
C VAL A 93 11.63 10.23 -11.65
N ALA A 94 11.84 10.76 -10.45
CA ALA A 94 10.78 11.28 -9.61
C ALA A 94 10.31 12.66 -10.09
N GLU A 95 8.99 12.82 -10.24
CA GLU A 95 8.39 14.14 -10.44
C GLU A 95 8.36 14.95 -9.12
N LYS A 96 8.22 16.28 -9.24
CA LYS A 96 8.15 17.16 -8.08
C LYS A 96 6.92 16.80 -7.23
N GLY A 97 7.16 16.33 -6.00
CA GLY A 97 6.11 15.96 -5.06
C GLY A 97 5.85 14.45 -4.97
N TYR A 98 6.58 13.62 -5.73
CA TYR A 98 6.51 12.17 -5.61
C TYR A 98 7.09 11.69 -4.27
N ARG A 99 6.29 10.96 -3.49
CA ARG A 99 6.64 10.55 -2.12
C ARG A 99 6.87 9.05 -1.94
N ARG A 100 6.88 8.30 -3.05
CA ARG A 100 7.01 6.84 -3.03
C ARG A 100 8.44 6.42 -3.34
N LEU A 101 8.66 5.17 -3.73
CA LEU A 101 9.98 4.59 -3.85
C LEU A 101 10.70 5.11 -5.10
N THR A 102 11.92 5.61 -4.90
CA THR A 102 12.79 6.04 -6.00
C THR A 102 14.23 5.64 -5.68
N PRO A 103 15.14 5.63 -6.67
CA PRO A 103 16.55 5.35 -6.41
C PRO A 103 17.19 6.19 -5.29
N ASN A 104 16.69 7.40 -5.05
CA ASN A 104 17.22 8.33 -4.03
C ASN A 104 16.27 8.54 -2.84
N GLN A 105 15.14 7.83 -2.80
CA GLN A 105 14.09 8.04 -1.80
C GLN A 105 13.62 6.70 -1.23
N PRO A 106 14.01 6.37 0.02
CA PRO A 106 13.46 5.21 0.70
C PRO A 106 12.02 5.45 1.13
N VAL A 107 11.26 4.36 1.27
CA VAL A 107 9.84 4.35 1.64
C VAL A 107 9.56 3.27 2.69
N GLY A 108 8.53 3.47 3.50
CA GLY A 108 8.11 2.46 4.49
C GLY A 108 7.25 1.36 3.85
N LEU A 109 7.45 0.11 4.27
CA LEU A 109 6.48 -0.96 4.03
C LEU A 109 5.35 -0.84 5.06
N ARG A 110 4.11 -0.78 4.59
CA ARG A 110 2.95 -0.66 5.48
C ARG A 110 2.87 -1.89 6.40
N TYR A 111 2.55 -1.66 7.67
CA TYR A 111 2.42 -2.67 8.74
C TYR A 111 3.70 -3.44 9.14
N ALA A 112 4.70 -3.55 8.26
CA ALA A 112 5.96 -4.23 8.58
C ALA A 112 6.87 -3.43 9.52
N GLY A 113 6.72 -2.09 9.56
CA GLY A 113 7.62 -1.23 10.34
C GLY A 113 9.03 -1.14 9.77
N LEU A 114 9.20 -1.53 8.50
CA LEU A 114 10.48 -1.57 7.79
C LEU A 114 10.55 -0.44 6.76
N VAL A 115 11.75 0.04 6.49
CA VAL A 115 12.03 1.01 5.43
C VAL A 115 12.86 0.33 4.37
N ILE A 116 12.42 0.40 3.11
CA ILE A 116 13.14 -0.14 1.96
C ILE A 116 13.87 0.97 1.20
N GLU A 117 15.10 0.69 0.81
CA GLU A 117 15.97 1.55 0.01
C GLU A 117 16.39 0.83 -1.28
N PHE A 118 16.36 1.57 -2.39
CA PHE A 118 16.69 1.05 -3.71
C PHE A 118 18.15 0.59 -3.79
N SER A 119 18.36 -0.59 -4.33
CA SER A 119 19.70 -1.14 -4.55
C SER A 119 19.99 -1.28 -6.05
N ASP A 120 19.19 -2.07 -6.75
CA ASP A 120 19.43 -2.38 -8.17
C ASP A 120 18.13 -2.69 -8.89
N LEU A 121 18.12 -2.50 -10.21
CA LEU A 121 16.97 -2.77 -11.06
C LEU A 121 17.37 -3.56 -12.29
N LYS A 122 16.73 -4.72 -12.48
CA LYS A 122 16.93 -5.58 -13.63
C LYS A 122 15.72 -5.49 -14.56
N LYS A 123 15.91 -4.82 -15.70
CA LYS A 123 14.88 -4.71 -16.74
C LYS A 123 14.77 -5.97 -17.58
N VAL A 124 13.57 -6.48 -17.73
CA VAL A 124 13.24 -7.49 -18.74
C VAL A 124 12.51 -6.76 -19.87
N ASN A 125 13.01 -6.86 -21.11
CA ASN A 125 12.41 -6.26 -22.31
C ASN A 125 12.21 -4.72 -22.29
N TYR A 126 13.06 -3.97 -21.58
CA TYR A 126 12.97 -2.50 -21.41
C TYR A 126 11.68 -2.00 -20.75
N ASN A 127 10.80 -2.90 -20.28
CA ASN A 127 9.54 -2.53 -19.63
C ASN A 127 9.67 -2.73 -18.11
N VAL A 128 9.25 -1.72 -17.34
CA VAL A 128 9.40 -1.73 -15.88
C VAL A 128 8.45 -2.74 -15.21
N LEU A 129 7.32 -3.04 -15.85
CA LEU A 129 6.29 -3.95 -15.34
C LEU A 129 6.79 -5.41 -15.19
N ASP A 130 7.69 -5.87 -16.06
CA ASP A 130 8.30 -7.21 -15.96
C ASP A 130 9.66 -7.18 -15.25
N SER A 131 10.02 -6.04 -14.64
CA SER A 131 11.34 -5.86 -14.04
C SER A 131 11.40 -6.40 -12.61
N PHE A 132 12.56 -6.93 -12.25
CA PHE A 132 12.88 -7.31 -10.88
C PHE A 132 13.64 -6.18 -10.24
N ILE A 133 13.17 -5.72 -9.09
CA ILE A 133 13.87 -4.68 -8.34
C ILE A 133 14.42 -5.25 -7.04
N ARG A 134 15.67 -4.95 -6.75
CA ARG A 134 16.37 -5.36 -5.54
C ARG A 134 16.47 -4.17 -4.60
N PHE A 135 16.16 -4.41 -3.34
CA PHE A 135 16.19 -3.39 -2.29
C PHE A 135 16.86 -3.93 -1.03
N LEU A 136 17.36 -2.99 -0.24
CA LEU A 136 17.89 -3.26 1.09
C LEU A 136 16.94 -2.65 2.13
N ILE A 137 16.72 -3.37 3.23
CA ILE A 137 15.94 -2.85 4.35
C ILE A 137 16.84 -2.12 5.34
N LEU A 138 16.47 -0.87 5.64
CA LEU A 138 17.07 -0.04 6.68
C LEU A 138 16.28 -0.23 7.99
N VAL A 139 16.91 -0.84 8.99
CA VAL A 139 16.29 -1.15 10.29
C VAL A 139 15.99 0.11 11.12
N THR A 140 16.57 1.25 10.77
CA THR A 140 16.60 2.41 11.65
C THR A 140 16.60 3.73 10.88
N PHE A 141 15.47 4.10 10.27
CA PHE A 141 15.28 5.48 9.81
C PHE A 141 13.95 6.07 10.26
N LYS A 142 14.04 7.34 10.67
CA LYS A 142 12.94 8.22 11.08
C LYS A 142 11.72 8.03 10.18
N PHE A 143 10.62 7.51 10.73
CA PHE A 143 9.36 7.22 10.04
C PHE A 143 9.02 8.31 9.01
N ARG A 144 9.11 7.97 7.72
CA ARG A 144 8.57 8.82 6.66
C ARG A 144 7.07 8.57 6.57
N LYS A 145 6.31 9.64 6.32
CA LYS A 145 4.83 9.63 6.32
C LYS A 145 4.21 8.87 5.14
N THR A 146 5.01 8.25 4.28
CA THR A 146 4.54 7.58 3.06
C THR A 146 4.94 6.13 3.10
N PHE A 147 3.94 5.28 2.89
CA PHE A 147 4.04 3.84 2.86
C PHE A 147 3.60 3.34 1.49
N VAL A 148 4.22 2.27 1.04
CA VAL A 148 3.81 1.50 -0.14
C VAL A 148 3.24 0.15 0.29
N PHE A 149 2.45 -0.43 -0.59
CA PHE A 149 1.74 -1.69 -0.39
C PHE A 149 2.38 -2.80 -1.20
#